data_AF-A0A554W0S8-F1
#
_entry.id   AF-A0A554W0S8-F1
#
_cell.length_a   1.000
_cell.length_b   1.000
_cell.length_c   1.000
_cell.angle_alpha   90.00
_cell.angle_beta   90.00
_cell.angle_gamma   90.00
#
_symmetry.space_group_name_H-M   'P 1'
#
loop_
_entity.id
_entity.type
_entity.pdbx_description
1 polymer ?
#
loop_
_entity_poly.entity_id
_entity_poly.type
_entity_poly.pdbx_seq_one_letter_code
_entity_poly.pdbx_strand_id
1 'polypeptide(L)'
;MKRSFLALSMLPALVFLAGCGQAQGAVQNAASSAASGVANAAAEQVKGQICALLEDGLVSASDKAALTGLVAGAETAGVPSEITAPLREIAQAGDQVPSDSVARLQKACTAS
;
A
#
# COMPACT_ATOMS: atom_id res chain seq x y z
N MET A 1 55.86 -34.40 16.08
CA MET A 1 55.22 -35.51 15.34
C MET A 1 54.47 -34.92 14.15
N LYS A 2 54.91 -35.24 12.93
CA LYS A 2 54.18 -34.98 11.68
C LYS A 2 53.13 -36.08 11.52
N ARG A 3 51.89 -35.74 11.15
CA ARG A 3 50.97 -36.63 10.43
C ARG A 3 49.73 -35.90 9.87
N SER A 4 49.88 -35.58 8.60
CA SER A 4 48.88 -35.59 7.51
C SER A 4 47.61 -34.76 7.60
N PHE A 5 47.64 -33.66 6.83
CA PHE A 5 46.55 -33.23 5.96
C PHE A 5 46.02 -34.39 5.10
N LEU A 6 44.70 -34.60 5.11
CA LEU A 6 43.86 -35.11 4.01
C LEU A 6 42.42 -35.00 4.51
N ALA A 7 41.74 -33.92 4.12
CA ALA A 7 40.73 -33.96 3.06
C ALA A 7 39.41 -34.59 3.51
N LEU A 8 38.43 -33.73 3.84
CA LEU A 8 37.07 -33.97 3.37
C LEU A 8 36.36 -32.63 3.15
N SER A 9 36.71 -32.00 2.03
CA SER A 9 35.80 -31.11 1.34
C SER A 9 34.59 -31.94 0.92
N MET A 10 33.43 -31.65 1.52
CA MET A 10 32.14 -32.04 0.95
C MET A 10 31.09 -31.01 1.38
N LEU A 11 31.03 -29.91 0.63
CA LEU A 11 29.74 -29.26 0.41
C LEU A 11 28.86 -30.28 -0.32
N PRO A 12 27.59 -30.39 0.09
CA PRO A 12 26.59 -29.82 -0.80
C PRO A 12 25.72 -28.83 -0.04
N ALA A 13 25.93 -27.56 -0.33
CA ALA A 13 24.90 -26.52 -0.19
C ALA A 13 23.83 -26.76 -1.27
N LEU A 14 23.02 -27.81 -1.16
CA LEU A 14 21.92 -28.12 -2.08
C LEU A 14 20.79 -28.91 -1.40
N VAL A 15 20.21 -28.39 -0.31
CA VAL A 15 18.86 -28.80 0.13
C VAL A 15 18.09 -27.57 0.63
N PHE A 16 17.65 -26.72 -0.30
CA PHE A 16 16.59 -25.73 -0.05
C PHE A 16 15.56 -25.73 -1.18
N LEU A 17 15.25 -26.93 -1.70
CA LEU A 17 14.26 -27.16 -2.75
C LEU A 17 13.23 -28.26 -2.38
N ALA A 18 13.09 -28.58 -1.09
CA ALA A 18 11.81 -29.06 -0.56
C ALA A 18 10.98 -27.80 -0.24
N GLY A 19 10.25 -27.25 -1.21
CA GLY A 19 8.99 -27.85 -1.61
C GLY A 19 7.96 -27.44 -0.56
N CYS A 20 7.36 -26.26 -0.75
CA CYS A 20 6.20 -25.76 -0.02
C CYS A 20 4.96 -26.62 -0.31
N GLY A 21 5.03 -27.93 -0.04
CA GLY A 21 4.04 -28.92 -0.46
C GLY A 21 3.38 -29.67 0.68
N GLN A 22 3.57 -29.26 1.95
CA GLN A 22 2.93 -29.91 3.10
C GLN A 22 2.56 -28.91 4.20
N ALA A 23 1.70 -27.95 3.86
CA ALA A 23 0.91 -27.18 4.83
C ALA A 23 -0.35 -26.59 4.18
N GLN A 24 -0.98 -27.31 3.24
CA GLN A 24 -2.15 -26.83 2.50
C GLN A 24 -3.46 -26.81 3.30
N GLY A 25 -3.44 -27.21 4.58
CA GLY A 25 -4.64 -27.21 5.44
C GLY A 25 -4.72 -26.13 6.51
N ALA A 26 -3.63 -25.39 6.82
CA ALA A 26 -3.61 -24.45 7.94
C ALA A 26 -3.07 -23.04 7.58
N VAL A 27 -2.58 -22.84 6.35
CA VAL A 27 -2.10 -21.54 5.85
C VAL A 27 -3.11 -21.01 4.82
N GLN A 28 -4.33 -20.75 5.25
CA GLN A 28 -5.25 -19.92 4.46
C GLN A 28 -5.78 -18.76 5.31
N ASN A 29 -5.97 -18.96 6.62
CA ASN A 29 -6.43 -17.90 7.52
C ASN A 29 -5.35 -16.96 8.05
N ALA A 30 -4.08 -17.40 8.16
CA ALA A 30 -3.00 -16.53 8.68
C ALA A 30 -2.38 -15.60 7.62
N ALA A 31 -2.45 -15.97 6.33
CA ALA A 31 -1.94 -15.15 5.24
C ALA A 31 -2.83 -13.90 5.00
N SER A 32 -4.16 -14.03 5.14
CA SER A 32 -5.08 -12.89 5.00
C SER A 32 -4.85 -11.81 6.06
N SER A 33 -4.60 -12.16 7.32
CA SER A 33 -4.39 -11.15 8.38
C SER A 33 -3.05 -10.40 8.26
N ALA A 34 -1.98 -11.07 7.82
CA ALA A 34 -0.68 -10.43 7.59
C ALA A 34 -0.66 -9.61 6.27
N ALA A 35 -1.27 -10.10 5.20
CA ALA A 35 -1.43 -9.35 3.94
C ALA A 35 -2.33 -8.13 4.12
N SER A 36 -3.41 -8.25 4.91
CA SER A 36 -4.29 -7.11 5.23
C SER A 36 -3.61 -6.06 6.12
N GLY A 37 -2.66 -6.44 6.98
CA GLY A 37 -1.88 -5.50 7.78
C GLY A 37 -0.90 -4.67 6.96
N VAL A 38 -0.19 -5.29 6.00
CA VAL A 38 0.75 -4.60 5.11
C VAL A 38 0.02 -3.76 4.05
N ALA A 39 -1.09 -4.26 3.49
CA ALA A 39 -1.94 -3.49 2.58
C ALA A 39 -2.57 -2.27 3.29
N ASN A 40 -3.01 -2.42 4.55
CA ASN A 40 -3.49 -1.28 5.34
C ASN A 40 -2.39 -0.24 5.56
N ALA A 41 -1.15 -0.63 5.82
CA ALA A 41 -0.07 0.35 6.03
C ALA A 41 0.19 1.20 4.78
N ALA A 42 0.17 0.60 3.59
CA ALA A 42 0.31 1.33 2.33
C ALA A 42 -0.91 2.25 2.08
N ALA A 43 -2.12 1.74 2.30
CA ALA A 43 -3.36 2.51 2.19
C ALA A 43 -3.36 3.72 3.13
N GLU A 44 -2.99 3.53 4.40
CA GLU A 44 -2.96 4.58 5.42
C GLU A 44 -1.87 5.62 5.12
N GLN A 45 -0.72 5.21 4.58
CA GLN A 45 0.31 6.17 4.15
C GLN A 45 -0.16 7.03 2.98
N VAL A 46 -0.78 6.44 1.96
CA VAL A 46 -1.30 7.19 0.81
C VAL A 46 -2.46 8.10 1.23
N LYS A 47 -3.35 7.60 2.08
CA LYS A 47 -4.42 8.39 2.71
C LYS A 47 -3.84 9.57 3.49
N GLY A 48 -2.79 9.37 4.29
CA GLY A 48 -2.12 10.44 5.02
C GLY A 48 -1.57 11.53 4.09
N GLN A 49 -0.98 11.16 2.96
CA GLN A 49 -0.54 12.15 1.95
C GLN A 49 -1.70 12.92 1.33
N ILE A 50 -2.81 12.23 1.03
CA ILE A 50 -4.03 12.86 0.50
C ILE A 50 -4.60 13.85 1.52
N CYS A 51 -4.67 13.46 2.79
CA CYS A 51 -5.26 14.28 3.84
C CYS A 51 -4.37 15.47 4.24
N ALA A 52 -3.04 15.33 4.19
CA ALA A 52 -2.11 16.43 4.42
C ALA A 52 -2.30 17.58 3.41
N LEU A 53 -2.62 17.25 2.15
CA LEU A 53 -2.93 18.26 1.11
C LEU A 53 -4.25 19.01 1.36
N LEU A 54 -5.06 18.57 2.34
CA LEU A 54 -6.36 19.14 2.68
C LEU A 54 -6.38 19.81 4.07
N GLU A 55 -5.30 19.67 4.86
CA GLU A 55 -5.20 20.19 6.23
C GLU A 55 -5.28 21.72 6.28
N ASP A 56 -4.69 22.40 5.29
CA ASP A 56 -4.71 23.86 5.21
C ASP A 56 -6.09 24.43 4.85
N GLY A 57 -7.09 23.57 4.61
CA GLY A 57 -8.47 23.96 4.28
C GLY A 57 -8.64 24.64 2.92
N LEU A 58 -7.55 24.76 2.16
CA LEU A 58 -7.48 25.39 0.86
C LEU A 58 -6.94 24.38 -0.14
N VAL A 59 -7.73 24.04 -1.16
CA VAL A 59 -7.26 23.18 -2.26
C VAL A 59 -6.78 24.07 -3.40
N SER A 60 -5.47 24.34 -3.42
CA SER A 60 -4.84 25.12 -4.49
C SER A 60 -4.79 24.33 -5.81
N ALA A 61 -4.49 25.01 -6.92
CA ALA A 61 -4.32 24.34 -8.21
C ALA A 61 -3.22 23.26 -8.18
N SER A 62 -2.15 23.50 -7.40
CA SER A 62 -1.07 22.54 -7.19
C SER A 62 -1.55 21.30 -6.42
N ASP A 63 -2.38 21.50 -5.39
CA ASP A 63 -2.92 20.38 -4.60
C ASP A 63 -3.87 19.53 -5.44
N LYS A 64 -4.68 20.15 -6.31
CA LYS A 64 -5.54 19.42 -7.26
C LYS A 64 -4.73 18.53 -8.19
N ALA A 65 -3.62 19.04 -8.73
CA ALA A 65 -2.75 18.26 -9.60
C ALA A 65 -2.10 17.09 -8.86
N ALA A 66 -1.67 17.32 -7.61
CA ALA A 66 -1.13 16.27 -6.74
C ALA A 66 -2.19 15.20 -6.42
N LEU A 67 -3.39 15.61 -6.01
CA LEU A 67 -4.53 14.72 -5.73
C LEU A 67 -4.92 13.89 -6.95
N THR A 68 -4.92 14.51 -8.15
CA THR A 68 -5.18 13.81 -9.42
C THR A 68 -4.12 12.75 -9.71
N GLY A 69 -2.84 13.06 -9.47
CA GLY A 69 -1.74 12.10 -9.62
C GLY A 69 -1.78 10.94 -8.63
N LEU A 70 -2.44 11.13 -7.48
CA LEU A 70 -2.57 10.11 -6.43
C LEU A 70 -3.72 9.12 -6.64
N VAL A 71 -4.66 9.36 -7.56
CA VAL A 71 -5.84 8.47 -7.77
C VAL A 71 -5.43 7.02 -8.00
N ALA A 72 -4.57 6.77 -8.99
CA ALA A 72 -4.12 5.43 -9.31
C ALA A 72 -3.30 4.81 -8.16
N GLY A 73 -2.49 5.61 -7.47
CA GLY A 73 -1.74 5.17 -6.29
C GLY A 73 -2.65 4.77 -5.13
N ALA A 74 -3.73 5.53 -4.90
CA ALA A 74 -4.70 5.26 -3.84
C ALA A 74 -5.53 4.01 -4.13
N GLU A 75 -5.99 3.83 -5.36
CA GLU A 75 -6.75 2.64 -5.77
C GLU A 75 -5.87 1.38 -5.70
N THR A 76 -4.62 1.45 -6.14
CA THR A 76 -3.68 0.32 -6.07
C THR A 76 -3.23 0.00 -4.65
N ALA A 77 -3.09 1.02 -3.79
CA ALA A 77 -2.76 0.85 -2.37
C ALA A 77 -3.94 0.30 -1.54
N GLY A 78 -5.15 0.21 -2.11
CA GLY A 78 -6.33 -0.27 -1.40
C GLY A 78 -6.95 0.76 -0.45
N VAL A 79 -6.74 2.05 -0.73
CA VAL A 79 -7.40 3.14 0.01
C VAL A 79 -8.93 2.99 -0.10
N PRO A 80 -9.68 3.16 1.01
CA PRO A 80 -11.12 2.96 1.02
C PRO A 80 -11.84 3.86 0.00
N SER A 81 -12.94 3.35 -0.55
CA SER A 81 -13.75 4.04 -1.56
C SER A 81 -14.30 5.39 -1.09
N GLU A 82 -14.43 5.57 0.22
CA GLU A 82 -14.83 6.82 0.87
C GLU A 82 -13.87 7.98 0.56
N ILE A 83 -12.59 7.66 0.34
CA ILE A 83 -11.53 8.60 -0.06
C ILE A 83 -11.34 8.55 -1.58
N THR A 84 -11.26 7.37 -2.19
CA THR A 84 -10.92 7.26 -3.62
C THR A 84 -12.04 7.70 -4.56
N ALA A 85 -13.32 7.57 -4.16
CA ALA A 85 -14.44 8.06 -4.97
C ALA A 85 -14.44 9.59 -5.14
N PRO A 86 -14.42 10.41 -4.06
CA PRO A 86 -14.33 11.86 -4.21
C PRO A 86 -12.99 12.29 -4.83
N LEU A 87 -11.88 11.59 -4.56
CA LEU A 87 -10.60 11.84 -5.22
C LEU A 87 -10.68 11.66 -6.74
N ARG A 88 -11.38 10.62 -7.21
CA ARG A 88 -11.60 10.37 -8.64
C ARG A 88 -12.46 11.44 -9.29
N GLU A 89 -13.50 11.91 -8.60
CA GLU A 89 -14.33 13.01 -9.12
C GLU A 89 -13.54 14.31 -9.25
N ILE A 90 -12.67 14.62 -8.27
CA ILE A 90 -11.75 15.77 -8.35
C ILE A 90 -10.83 15.64 -9.57
N ALA A 91 -10.27 14.45 -9.80
CA ALA A 91 -9.40 14.18 -10.94
C ALA A 91 -10.12 14.27 -12.30
N GLN A 92 -11.36 13.76 -12.39
CA GLN A 92 -12.17 13.82 -13.61
C GLN A 92 -12.65 15.22 -13.94
N ALA A 93 -12.87 16.04 -12.92
CA ALA A 93 -13.32 17.42 -13.07
C ALA A 93 -12.22 18.37 -13.59
N GLY A 94 -10.95 17.97 -13.52
CA GLY A 94 -9.82 18.77 -13.98
C GLY A 94 -9.76 20.13 -13.27
N ASP A 95 -9.83 21.22 -14.01
CA ASP A 95 -9.81 22.58 -13.45
C ASP A 95 -11.10 22.94 -12.70
N GLN A 96 -12.24 22.34 -13.07
CA GLN A 96 -13.57 22.64 -12.52
C GLN A 96 -13.94 21.70 -11.37
N VAL A 97 -13.05 21.57 -10.39
CA VAL A 97 -13.26 20.70 -9.25
C VAL A 97 -14.53 21.11 -8.47
N PRO A 98 -15.53 20.21 -8.35
CA PRO A 98 -16.73 20.49 -7.57
C PRO A 98 -16.40 20.57 -6.07
N SER A 99 -16.85 21.65 -5.43
CA SER A 99 -16.64 21.88 -3.99
C SER A 99 -17.22 20.77 -3.12
N ASP A 100 -18.28 20.09 -3.59
CA ASP A 100 -18.90 18.97 -2.88
C ASP A 100 -17.96 17.76 -2.79
N SER A 101 -17.27 17.40 -3.88
CA SER A 101 -16.32 16.28 -3.85
C SER A 101 -15.11 16.58 -2.96
N VAL A 102 -14.65 17.83 -2.92
CA VAL A 102 -13.62 18.28 -1.96
C VAL A 102 -14.10 18.18 -0.53
N ALA A 103 -15.33 18.63 -0.23
CA ALA A 103 -15.91 18.55 1.11
C ALA A 103 -16.08 17.09 1.56
N ARG A 104 -16.50 16.18 0.67
CA ARG A 104 -16.60 14.75 0.98
C ARG A 104 -15.23 14.12 1.22
N LEU A 105 -14.21 14.50 0.45
CA LEU A 105 -12.84 14.05 0.67
C LEU A 105 -12.30 14.52 2.03
N GLN A 106 -12.50 15.80 2.36
CA GLN A 106 -12.08 16.37 3.65
C GLN A 106 -12.83 15.73 4.83
N LYS A 107 -14.13 15.45 4.68
CA LYS A 107 -14.91 14.71 5.68
C LYS A 107 -14.36 13.30 5.90
N ALA A 108 -14.01 12.59 4.84
CA ALA A 108 -13.42 11.25 4.96
C ALA A 108 -12.04 11.30 5.64
N CYS A 109 -11.25 12.35 5.40
CA CYS A 109 -9.98 12.58 6.08
C CYS A 109 -10.12 12.93 7.57
N THR A 110 -11.17 13.64 7.97
CA THR A 110 -11.41 14.05 9.37
C THR A 110 -12.18 13.01 10.19
N ALA A 111 -12.85 12.05 9.55
CA ALA A 111 -13.54 10.94 10.20
C ALA A 111 -12.59 9.79 10.62
N SER A 112 -11.29 9.98 10.44
CA SER A 112 -10.23 8.98 10.66
C SER A 112 -9.43 9.25 11.93
#